data_AF-A0AAU4ZM12-F1
#
_entry.id   AF-A0AAU4ZM12-F1
#
_cell.length_a   1.000
_cell.length_b   1.000
_cell.length_c   1.000
_cell.angle_alpha   90.00
_cell.angle_beta   90.00
_cell.angle_gamma   90.00
#
_symmetry.space_group_name_H-M   'P 1'
#
loop_
_entity.id
_entity.type
_entity.pdbx_description
1 polymer ?
#
loop_
_entity_poly.entity_id
_entity_poly.type
_entity_poly.pdbx_seq_one_letter_code
_entity_poly.pdbx_strand_id
1 'polypeptide(L)'
;MLPQLYAATAPDARSGQLFGPDGWKDFRGYPTRVRPGDASHPDTARWLWDLSEELTGVRYAIATPRPDPGPGSWTMSEELTGTKFPQEIAVSR
;
A
#
# COMPACT_ATOMS: atom_id res chain seq x y z
N MET A 1 -5.00 2.82 20.06
CA MET A 1 -5.84 2.81 18.84
C MET A 1 -5.00 3.39 17.71
N LEU A 2 -4.37 2.53 16.90
CA LEU A 2 -3.54 2.86 15.73
C LEU A 2 -3.72 1.94 14.48
N PRO A 3 -4.81 1.16 14.27
CA PRO A 3 -4.86 0.25 13.10
C PRO A 3 -4.68 0.92 11.75
N GLN A 4 -5.25 2.11 11.55
CA GLN A 4 -5.09 2.87 10.29
C GLN A 4 -3.66 3.34 10.08
N LEU A 5 -2.99 3.84 11.13
CA LEU A 5 -1.59 4.23 11.05
C LEU A 5 -0.70 3.02 10.76
N TYR A 6 -0.94 1.89 11.46
CA TYR A 6 -0.23 0.64 11.21
C TYR A 6 -0.40 0.17 9.76
N ALA A 7 -1.63 0.11 9.24
CA ALA A 7 -1.90 -0.30 7.87
C ALA A 7 -1.21 0.61 6.83
N ALA A 8 -1.05 1.90 7.15
CA ALA A 8 -0.42 2.87 6.26
C ALA A 8 1.12 2.83 6.29
N THR A 9 1.73 2.44 7.41
CA THR A 9 3.18 2.63 7.62
C THR A 9 3.97 1.36 7.94
N ALA A 10 3.30 0.27 8.35
CA ALA A 10 4.00 -0.92 8.78
C ALA A 10 4.66 -1.62 7.56
N PRO A 11 5.95 -1.97 7.65
CA PRO A 11 6.71 -2.53 6.52
C PRO A 11 6.21 -3.92 6.09
N ASP A 12 5.52 -4.62 6.98
CA ASP A 12 4.87 -5.91 6.78
C ASP A 12 3.43 -5.79 6.26
N ALA A 13 2.84 -4.59 6.26
CA ALA A 13 1.52 -4.37 5.67
C ALA A 13 1.56 -4.63 4.16
N ARG A 14 0.51 -5.28 3.66
CA ARG A 14 0.32 -5.59 2.23
C ARG A 14 -1.06 -5.14 1.78
N SER A 15 -1.15 -4.79 0.50
CA SER A 15 -2.44 -4.48 -0.14
C SER A 15 -3.45 -5.62 0.06
N GLY A 16 -4.72 -5.26 0.27
CA GLY A 16 -5.81 -6.22 0.51
C GLY A 16 -5.89 -6.77 1.95
N GLN A 17 -5.01 -6.36 2.86
CA GLN A 17 -5.12 -6.74 4.27
C GLN A 17 -6.04 -5.80 5.04
N LEU A 18 -6.73 -6.35 6.05
CA LEU A 18 -7.55 -5.60 6.99
C LEU A 18 -6.89 -5.66 8.37
N PHE A 19 -6.75 -4.50 9.01
CA PHE A 19 -6.14 -4.36 10.34
C PHE A 19 -7.15 -3.81 11.33
N GLY A 20 -7.21 -4.45 12.51
CA GLY A 20 -8.11 -4.10 13.61
C GLY A 20 -7.45 -4.35 14.97
N PRO A 21 -8.04 -3.89 16.07
CA PRO A 21 -7.54 -4.21 17.42
C PRO A 21 -7.75 -5.69 17.76
N ASP A 22 -6.83 -6.30 18.51
CA ASP A 22 -6.89 -7.70 18.94
C ASP A 22 -7.67 -7.97 20.25
N GLY A 23 -8.25 -6.95 20.86
CA GLY A 23 -8.97 -7.05 22.13
C GLY A 23 -10.50 -7.16 21.99
N TRP A 24 -11.23 -6.99 23.09
CA TRP A 24 -12.68 -7.26 23.19
C TRP A 24 -13.46 -6.63 22.02
N LYS A 25 -14.09 -7.48 21.18
CA LYS A 25 -14.95 -7.09 20.05
C LYS A 25 -14.24 -6.11 19.08
N ASP A 26 -12.93 -6.24 18.92
CA ASP A 26 -12.12 -5.35 18.07
C ASP A 26 -12.16 -3.87 18.50
N PHE A 27 -12.48 -3.55 19.76
CA PHE A 27 -12.55 -2.16 20.25
C PHE A 27 -11.29 -1.67 20.97
N ARG A 28 -10.44 -2.57 21.45
CA ARG A 28 -9.23 -2.26 22.24
C ARG A 28 -8.11 -3.23 21.86
N GLY A 29 -6.86 -2.89 22.19
CA GLY A 29 -5.70 -3.75 21.89
C GLY A 29 -4.76 -3.19 20.83
N TYR A 30 -3.76 -3.99 20.45
CA TYR A 30 -2.76 -3.65 19.44
C TYR A 30 -3.31 -3.88 18.03
N PRO A 31 -2.85 -3.11 17.02
CA PRO A 31 -3.14 -3.40 15.63
C PRO A 31 -2.67 -4.81 15.27
N THR A 32 -3.60 -5.64 14.81
CA THR A 32 -3.32 -6.95 14.25
C THR A 32 -4.07 -7.13 12.94
N ARG A 33 -3.65 -8.11 12.15
CA ARG A 33 -4.40 -8.52 10.96
C ARG A 33 -5.68 -9.23 11.40
N VAL A 34 -6.81 -8.75 10.90
CA VAL A 34 -8.13 -9.35 11.14
C VAL A 34 -8.71 -9.89 9.84
N ARG A 35 -9.70 -10.77 9.97
CA ARG A 35 -10.43 -11.29 8.79
C ARG A 35 -11.58 -10.34 8.44
N PRO A 36 -11.82 -10.07 7.15
CA PRO A 36 -13.06 -9.42 6.72
C PRO A 36 -14.28 -10.24 7.19
N GLY A 37 -15.35 -9.55 7.57
CA GLY A 37 -16.61 -10.20 7.94
C GLY A 37 -17.38 -10.73 6.72
N ASP A 38 -18.53 -11.35 7.00
CA ASP A 38 -19.36 -12.05 6.01
C ASP A 38 -19.83 -11.18 4.83
N ALA A 39 -19.82 -9.84 4.96
CA ALA A 39 -20.16 -8.94 3.86
C ALA A 39 -19.07 -8.86 2.76
N SER A 40 -17.91 -9.49 2.95
CA SER A 40 -16.77 -9.41 2.02
C SER A 40 -16.90 -10.41 0.87
N HIS A 41 -17.80 -10.12 -0.06
CA HIS A 41 -17.99 -10.92 -1.27
C HIS A 41 -17.30 -10.29 -2.49
N PRO A 42 -16.45 -11.04 -3.22
CA PRO A 42 -15.68 -10.50 -4.35
C PRO A 42 -16.57 -10.02 -5.51
N ASP A 43 -17.66 -10.73 -5.79
CA ASP A 43 -18.59 -10.36 -6.86
C ASP A 43 -19.34 -9.06 -6.54
N THR A 44 -19.76 -8.91 -5.28
CA THR A 44 -20.37 -7.66 -4.78
C THR A 44 -19.38 -6.50 -4.84
N ALA A 45 -18.13 -6.72 -4.46
CA ALA A 45 -17.08 -5.70 -4.53
C ALA A 45 -16.85 -5.24 -5.98
N ARG A 46 -16.83 -6.17 -6.94
CA ARG A 46 -16.68 -5.85 -8.36
C ARG A 46 -17.85 -5.05 -8.90
N TRP A 47 -19.07 -5.52 -8.65
CA TRP A 47 -20.28 -4.81 -9.07
C TRP A 47 -20.36 -3.40 -8.48
N LEU A 48 -20.02 -3.25 -7.19
CA LEU A 48 -20.02 -1.94 -6.54
C LEU A 48 -18.97 -1.00 -7.15
N TRP A 49 -17.80 -1.52 -7.52
CA TRP A 49 -16.76 -0.74 -8.19
C TRP A 49 -17.22 -0.25 -9.55
N ASP A 50 -17.73 -1.15 -10.39
CA ASP A 50 -18.20 -0.84 -11.74
C ASP A 50 -19.32 0.23 -11.71
N LEU A 51 -20.27 0.08 -10.77
CA LEU A 51 -21.35 1.05 -10.57
C LEU A 51 -20.82 2.41 -10.08
N SER A 52 -19.83 2.41 -9.18
CA SER A 52 -19.22 3.66 -8.67
C SER A 52 -18.53 4.45 -9.79
N GLU A 53 -17.81 3.75 -10.68
CA GLU A 53 -17.20 4.38 -11.85
C GLU A 53 -18.25 4.90 -12.86
N GLU A 54 -19.36 4.18 -13.06
CA GLU A 54 -20.46 4.64 -13.90
C GLU A 54 -21.12 5.92 -13.34
N LEU A 55 -21.44 5.91 -12.05
CA LEU A 55 -22.13 7.03 -11.38
C LEU A 55 -21.26 8.28 -11.27
N THR A 56 -19.94 8.12 -11.16
CA THR A 56 -19.00 9.25 -11.03
C THR A 56 -18.40 9.69 -12.37
N GLY A 57 -18.48 8.85 -13.41
CA GLY A 57 -17.78 9.04 -14.68
C GLY A 57 -16.24 8.94 -14.58
N VAL A 58 -15.71 8.55 -13.41
CA VAL A 58 -14.26 8.37 -13.19
C VAL A 58 -13.88 6.94 -13.54
N ARG A 59 -12.78 6.75 -14.28
CA ARG A 59 -12.25 5.42 -14.62
C ARG A 59 -10.84 5.26 -14.09
N TYR A 60 -10.58 4.14 -13.43
CA TYR A 60 -9.27 3.82 -12.88
C TYR A 60 -8.54 2.81 -13.76
N ALA A 61 -7.44 3.24 -14.40
CA ALA A 61 -6.50 2.34 -15.06
C ALA A 61 -5.53 1.75 -14.01
N ILE A 62 -5.98 0.73 -13.28
CA ILE A 62 -5.14 0.06 -12.28
C ILE A 62 -4.15 -0.84 -13.01
N ALA A 63 -2.91 -0.36 -13.17
CA ALA A 63 -1.81 -1.20 -13.66
C ALA A 63 -1.52 -2.31 -12.64
N THR A 64 -1.11 -3.48 -13.13
CA THR A 64 -0.61 -4.56 -12.27
C THR A 64 0.51 -3.99 -11.39
N PRO A 65 0.44 -4.13 -10.05
CA PRO A 65 1.46 -3.55 -9.19
C PRO A 65 2.83 -4.06 -9.62
N ARG A 66 3.75 -3.12 -9.87
CA ARG A 66 5.14 -3.42 -10.15
C ARG A 66 5.64 -4.33 -9.02
N PRO A 67 6.19 -5.52 -9.32
CA PRO A 67 6.73 -6.38 -8.29
C PRO A 67 7.77 -5.58 -7.48
N ASP A 68 7.70 -5.70 -6.15
CA ASP A 68 8.68 -5.09 -5.25
C ASP A 68 10.06 -5.50 -5.77
N PRO A 69 10.92 -4.55 -6.15
CA PRO A 69 12.18 -4.90 -6.75
C PRO A 69 13.04 -5.69 -5.71
N GLY A 70 12.74 -5.63 -4.42
CA GLY A 70 13.52 -6.29 -3.38
C GLY A 70 14.73 -5.45 -2.97
N PRO A 71 15.39 -5.77 -1.85
CA PRO A 71 16.54 -5.01 -1.40
C PRO A 71 17.72 -5.17 -2.39
N GLY A 72 18.11 -4.07 -3.04
CA GLY A 72 19.32 -4.00 -3.90
C GLY A 72 19.08 -3.87 -5.41
N SER A 73 17.84 -3.78 -5.85
CA SER A 73 17.43 -3.78 -7.27
C SER A 73 16.85 -2.44 -7.73
N TRP A 74 17.10 -1.38 -6.96
CA TRP A 74 17.03 0.01 -7.41
C TRP A 74 18.12 0.25 -8.46
N THR A 75 17.99 -0.40 -9.60
CA THR A 75 18.75 -0.04 -10.79
C THR A 75 18.18 1.30 -11.23
N MET A 76 18.95 2.35 -10.93
CA MET A 76 18.65 3.70 -11.39
C MET A 76 18.57 3.63 -12.91
N SER A 77 17.36 3.74 -13.48
CA SER A 77 17.20 3.84 -14.92
C SER A 77 17.90 5.12 -15.38
N GLU A 78 19.05 4.93 -16.01
CA GLU A 78 20.01 5.93 -16.47
C GLU A 78 19.50 6.69 -17.70
N GLU A 79 18.24 7.12 -17.69
CA GLU A 79 17.62 7.85 -18.80
C GLU A 79 16.78 9.02 -18.31
N LEU A 80 17.40 9.93 -17.57
CA LEU A 80 17.02 11.34 -17.59
C LEU A 80 18.30 12.19 -17.64
N THR A 81 18.80 12.31 -18.87
CA THR A 81 19.64 13.36 -19.43
C THR A 81 20.17 14.42 -18.46
N GLY A 82 21.47 14.33 -18.19
CA GLY A 82 22.35 15.49 -18.18
C GLY A 82 22.14 16.53 -17.08
N THR A 83 22.54 16.22 -15.84
CA THR A 83 23.19 17.19 -14.94
C THR A 83 24.02 16.41 -13.92
N LYS A 84 25.35 16.60 -13.95
CA LYS A 84 26.29 16.04 -12.98
C LYS A 84 25.98 16.63 -11.60
N PHE A 85 25.58 15.81 -10.64
CA PHE A 85 25.62 16.17 -9.23
C PHE A 85 27.07 16.08 -8.72
N PRO A 86 27.66 17.16 -8.19
CA PRO A 86 29.03 17.11 -7.68
C PRO A 86 29.11 16.20 -6.45
N GLN A 87 30.00 15.22 -6.50
CA GLN A 87 30.34 14.34 -5.40
C GLN A 87 31.45 14.99 -4.59
N GLU A 88 31.15 15.57 -3.42
CA GLU A 88 32.18 15.82 -2.42
C GLU A 88 31.57 15.95 -1.02
N ILE A 89 31.64 14.88 -0.23
CA ILE A 89 31.85 14.98 1.22
C ILE A 89 32.86 13.89 1.58
N ALA A 90 34.12 14.27 1.63
CA ALA A 90 35.17 13.48 2.25
C ALA A 90 34.93 13.43 3.76
N VAL A 91 34.73 12.24 4.32
CA VAL A 91 34.86 12.02 5.77
C VAL A 91 36.28 11.55 6.03
N SER A 92 37.11 12.44 6.56
CA SER A 92 38.39 12.07 7.16
C SER A 92 38.16 11.39 8.51
N ARG A 93 39.04 10.43 8.81
CA ARG A 93 39.18 9.71 10.08
C ARG A 93 39.22 10.61 11.30
#